data_AF-A0A1J5PWA2-F1
#
_entry.id   AF-A0A1J5PWA2-F1
#
_cell.length_a   1.000
_cell.length_b   1.000
_cell.length_c   1.000
_cell.angle_alpha   90.00
_cell.angle_beta   90.00
_cell.angle_gamma   90.00
#
_symmetry.space_group_name_H-M   'P 1'
#
loop_
_entity.id
_entity.type
_entity.pdbx_description
1 polymer ?
#
loop_
_entity_poly.entity_id
_entity_poly.type
_entity_poly.pdbx_seq_one_letter_code
_entity_poly.pdbx_strand_id
1 'polypeptide(L)'
;MSIPTPDVQERREQRQIREIFELACKLLAPIVAGNDQARIVSNFAMTLMLKDHFPEITSAEAHIVISTVERMHQQDRLRAILDRQ
;
A
#
# COMPACT_ATOMS: atom_id res chain seq x y z
N MET A 1 11.35 11.03 34.92
CA MET A 1 11.58 11.16 33.46
C MET A 1 11.36 9.78 32.87
N SER A 2 10.22 9.55 32.22
CA SER A 2 9.90 8.25 31.62
C SER A 2 10.55 8.19 30.24
N ILE A 3 11.51 7.30 30.06
CA ILE A 3 12.14 7.01 28.77
C ILE A 3 11.06 6.39 27.89
N PRO A 4 10.66 6.99 26.75
CA PRO A 4 9.75 6.32 25.84
C PRO A 4 10.46 5.08 25.31
N THR A 5 9.95 3.91 25.68
CA THR A 5 10.45 2.63 25.16
C THR A 5 10.31 2.62 23.63
N PRO A 6 11.37 2.31 22.86
CA PRO A 6 11.37 2.33 21.39
C PRO A 6 10.24 1.49 20.79
N ASP A 7 9.82 0.47 21.53
CA ASP A 7 8.75 -0.47 21.23
C ASP A 7 7.36 0.17 21.01
N VAL A 8 7.07 1.32 21.62
CA VAL A 8 5.76 1.99 21.45
C VAL A 8 5.71 2.81 20.15
N GLN A 9 6.86 3.37 19.75
CA GLN A 9 6.96 4.18 18.55
C GLN A 9 7.02 3.29 17.30
N GLU A 10 7.84 2.23 17.33
CA GLU A 10 7.83 1.21 16.27
C GLU A 10 6.44 0.57 16.10
N ARG A 11 5.73 0.26 17.20
CA ARG A 11 4.36 -0.28 17.10
C ARG A 11 3.37 0.71 16.49
N ARG A 12 3.53 2.01 16.72
CA ARG A 12 2.68 3.05 16.13
C ARG A 12 2.99 3.23 14.64
N GLU A 13 4.26 3.27 14.28
CA GLU A 13 4.73 3.36 12.90
C GLU A 13 4.30 2.13 12.09
N GLN A 14 4.46 0.92 12.65
CA GLN A 14 4.00 -0.32 12.01
C GLN A 14 2.47 -0.36 11.82
N ARG A 15 1.71 0.18 12.79
CA ARG A 15 0.25 0.26 12.68
C ARG A 15 -0.17 1.24 11.59
N GLN A 16 0.47 2.40 11.52
CA GLN A 16 0.24 3.39 10.48
C GLN A 16 0.56 2.83 9.09
N ILE A 17 1.68 2.13 8.94
CA ILE A 17 2.06 1.45 7.69
C ILE A 17 1.03 0.39 7.29
N ARG A 18 0.51 -0.40 8.24
CA ARG A 18 -0.51 -1.41 7.96
C ARG A 18 -1.84 -0.80 7.50
N GLU A 19 -2.27 0.27 8.14
CA GLU A 19 -3.49 0.99 7.76
C GLU A 19 -3.34 1.63 6.38
N ILE A 20 -2.18 2.24 6.09
CA ILE A 20 -1.83 2.75 4.75
C ILE A 20 -1.83 1.62 3.73
N PHE A 21 -1.28 0.46 4.06
CA PHE A 21 -1.21 -0.68 3.15
C PHE A 21 -2.59 -1.23 2.77
N GLU A 22 -3.51 -1.38 3.74
CA GLU A 22 -4.86 -1.86 3.46
C GLU A 22 -5.65 -0.87 2.59
N LEU A 23 -5.53 0.43 2.86
CA LEU A 23 -6.16 1.47 2.04
C LEU A 23 -5.52 1.57 0.65
N ALA A 24 -4.19 1.46 0.56
CA ALA A 24 -3.48 1.42 -0.70
C ALA A 24 -3.87 0.20 -1.54
N CYS A 25 -4.05 -0.98 -0.92
CA CYS A 25 -4.56 -2.17 -1.60
C CYS A 25 -5.91 -1.88 -2.25
N LYS A 26 -6.83 -1.19 -1.57
CA LYS A 26 -8.15 -0.83 -2.12
C LYS A 26 -8.05 0.18 -3.26
N LEU A 27 -7.20 1.20 -3.10
CA LEU A 27 -6.99 2.23 -4.10
C LEU A 27 -6.38 1.65 -5.40
N LEU A 28 -5.41 0.76 -5.24
CA LEU A 28 -4.67 0.15 -6.34
C LEU A 28 -5.36 -1.09 -6.91
N ALA A 29 -6.21 -1.78 -6.13
CA ALA A 29 -6.93 -2.98 -6.58
C ALA A 29 -7.68 -2.82 -7.91
N PRO A 30 -8.50 -1.77 -8.17
CA PRO A 30 -9.18 -1.63 -9.46
C PRO A 30 -8.20 -1.36 -10.61
N ILE A 31 -7.05 -0.76 -10.33
CA ILE A 31 -5.99 -0.47 -11.31
C ILE A 31 -5.24 -1.75 -11.68
N VAL A 32 -4.95 -2.58 -10.69
CA VAL A 32 -4.18 -3.81 -10.84
C VAL A 32 -5.06 -4.97 -11.30
N ALA A 33 -6.32 -5.06 -10.84
CA ALA A 33 -7.26 -6.15 -11.16
C ALA A 33 -8.18 -5.86 -12.35
N GLY A 34 -8.40 -4.60 -12.72
CA GLY A 34 -9.29 -4.21 -13.82
C GLY A 34 -8.66 -4.30 -15.21
N ASN A 35 -7.41 -4.76 -15.32
CA ASN A 35 -6.60 -4.57 -16.52
C ASN A 35 -6.07 -5.85 -17.16
N ASP A 36 -6.97 -6.62 -17.75
CA ASP A 36 -6.60 -7.40 -18.94
C ASP A 36 -6.31 -6.49 -20.16
N GLN A 37 -6.75 -5.22 -20.15
CA GLN A 37 -6.52 -4.25 -21.23
C GLN A 37 -5.61 -3.05 -20.92
N ALA A 38 -5.58 -2.45 -19.72
CA ALA A 38 -4.53 -1.45 -19.41
C ALA A 38 -3.26 -2.15 -18.92
N ARG A 39 -2.56 -2.72 -19.89
CA ARG A 39 -1.11 -2.80 -19.82
C ARG A 39 -0.59 -1.41 -19.47
N ILE A 40 -0.10 -1.27 -18.25
CA ILE A 40 0.76 -0.18 -17.79
C ILE A 40 -0.02 1.08 -17.35
N VAL A 41 -0.66 1.03 -16.18
CA VAL A 41 -0.59 2.22 -15.33
C VAL A 41 0.85 2.30 -14.85
N SER A 42 1.55 3.37 -15.23
CA SER A 42 2.96 3.56 -14.85
C SER A 42 3.10 3.59 -13.33
N ASN A 43 4.14 2.95 -12.79
CA ASN A 43 4.52 3.06 -11.38
C ASN A 43 4.54 4.52 -10.89
N PHE A 44 4.86 5.45 -11.78
CA PHE A 44 4.80 6.88 -11.51
C PHE A 44 3.38 7.37 -11.17
N ALA A 45 2.36 6.95 -11.93
CA ALA A 45 0.98 7.34 -11.70
C ALA A 45 0.44 6.73 -10.39
N MET A 46 0.74 5.46 -10.12
CA MET A 46 0.38 4.83 -8.84
C MET A 46 1.09 5.50 -7.66
N THR A 47 2.35 5.90 -7.84
CA THR A 47 3.10 6.64 -6.80
C THR A 47 2.48 8.02 -6.53
N LEU A 48 2.06 8.73 -7.58
CA LEU A 48 1.36 10.01 -7.43
C LEU A 48 0.02 9.83 -6.69
N MET A 49 -0.75 8.81 -7.04
CA MET A 49 -2.02 8.51 -6.34
C MET A 49 -1.80 8.17 -4.86
N LEU A 50 -0.77 7.39 -4.54
CA LEU A 50 -0.42 7.09 -3.15
C LEU A 50 0.03 8.34 -2.41
N LYS A 51 0.79 9.24 -3.04
CA LYS A 51 1.20 10.50 -2.41
C LYS A 51 0.06 11.51 -2.24
N ASP A 52 -0.91 11.51 -3.14
CA ASP A 52 -2.10 12.35 -3.03
C ASP A 52 -2.98 11.91 -1.84
N HIS A 53 -3.13 10.60 -1.64
CA HIS A 53 -3.87 10.04 -0.52
C HIS A 53 -3.07 9.97 0.79
N PHE A 54 -1.76 9.78 0.71
CA PHE A 54 -0.85 9.63 1.84
C PHE A 54 0.36 10.56 1.63
N PRO A 55 0.22 11.87 1.91
CA PRO A 55 1.30 12.85 1.67
C PRO A 55 2.56 12.57 2.49
N GLU A 56 2.44 11.82 3.58
CA GLU A 56 3.56 11.39 4.44
C GLU A 56 4.36 10.21 3.85
N ILE A 57 3.84 9.54 2.81
CA ILE A 57 4.53 8.39 2.22
C ILE A 57 5.74 8.83 1.41
N THR A 58 6.89 8.22 1.69
CA THR A 58 8.09 8.41 0.89
C THR A 58 7.94 7.70 -0.47
N SER A 59 8.71 8.15 -1.46
CA SER A 59 8.72 7.48 -2.77
C SER A 59 9.14 6.00 -2.68
N ALA A 60 10.02 5.67 -1.73
CA ALA A 60 10.47 4.29 -1.50
C ALA A 60 9.34 3.43 -0.92
N GLU A 61 8.61 3.93 0.09
CA GLU A 61 7.45 3.23 0.66
C GLU A 61 6.34 3.06 -0.37
N ALA A 62 6.05 4.08 -1.17
CA ALA A 62 5.08 3.97 -2.25
C ALA A 62 5.45 2.86 -3.25
N HIS A 63 6.74 2.78 -3.63
CA HIS A 63 7.23 1.70 -4.50
C HIS A 63 7.06 0.32 -3.86
N ILE A 64 7.39 0.18 -2.57
CA ILE A 64 7.21 -1.09 -1.83
C ILE A 64 5.74 -1.50 -1.83
N VAL A 65 4.84 -0.56 -1.54
CA VAL A 65 3.39 -0.79 -1.53
C VAL A 65 2.90 -1.25 -2.90
N ILE A 66 3.26 -0.53 -3.97
CA ILE A 66 2.88 -0.87 -5.36
C ILE A 66 3.35 -2.27 -5.73
N SER A 67 4.65 -2.56 -5.59
CA SER A 67 5.21 -3.86 -5.93
C SER A 67 4.61 -4.99 -5.08
N THR A 68 4.24 -4.71 -3.83
CA THR A 68 3.56 -5.69 -2.97
C THR A 68 2.15 -5.96 -3.47
N VAL A 69 1.36 -4.93 -3.80
CA VAL A 69 0.00 -5.09 -4.35
C VAL A 69 0.02 -5.84 -5.68
N GLU A 70 0.95 -5.51 -6.58
CA GLU A 70 1.14 -6.22 -7.86
C GLU A 70 1.46 -7.69 -7.64
N ARG A 71 2.42 -8.00 -6.76
CA ARG A 71 2.78 -9.37 -6.41
C ARG A 71 1.62 -10.13 -5.79
N MET A 72 0.84 -9.47 -4.92
CA MET A 72 -0.34 -10.08 -4.30
C MET A 72 -1.44 -10.35 -5.30
N HIS A 73 -1.61 -9.50 -6.31
CA HIS A 73 -2.53 -9.75 -7.41
C HIS A 73 -2.10 -10.95 -8.24
N GLN A 74 -0.81 -11.02 -8.63
CA GLN A 74 -0.26 -12.15 -9.37
C GLN A 74 -0.37 -13.50 -8.63
N GLN A 75 -0.48 -13.47 -7.31
CA GLN A 75 -0.66 -14.65 -6.46
C GLN A 75 -2.14 -14.95 -6.14
N ASP A 76 -3.10 -14.22 -6.73
CA ASP A 76 -4.54 -14.27 -6.40
C ASP A 76 -4.87 -13.98 -4.92
N ARG A 77 -3.91 -13.44 -4.16
CA ARG A 77 -4.04 -13.13 -2.73
C ARG A 77 -4.62 -11.75 -2.46
N LEU A 78 -4.60 -10.87 -3.45
CA LEU A 78 -5.17 -9.52 -3.32
C LEU A 78 -6.68 -9.58 -3.05
N ARG A 79 -7.40 -10.51 -3.71
CA ARG A 79 -8.84 -10.74 -3.48
C ARG A 79 -9.13 -11.09 -2.01
N ALA A 80 -8.33 -11.98 -1.43
CA ALA A 80 -8.49 -12.39 -0.03
C ALA A 80 -8.25 -11.26 1.00
N ILE A 81 -7.52 -10.20 0.64
CA ILE A 81 -7.41 -8.99 1.47
C ILE A 81 -8.64 -8.11 1.31
N LEU A 82 -9.14 -7.95 0.08
CA LEU A 82 -10.31 -7.13 -0.22
C LEU A 82 -11.61 -7.72 0.37
N ASP A 83 -11.75 -9.05 0.37
CA ASP A 83 -12.94 -9.78 0.86
C ASP A 83 -13.00 -9.89 2.40
N ARG A 84 -11.94 -9.48 3.11
CA ARG A 84 -11.81 -9.71 4.57
C ARG A 84 -12.52 -8.66 5.43
N GLN A 85 -13.43 -7.88 4.87
CA GLN A 85 -14.17 -6.80 5.54
C GLN A 85 -15.68 -6.92 5.33
#